data_AF-A0A897NEC3-F1
#
_entry.id   AF-A0A897NEC3-F1
#
_cell.length_a   1.000
_cell.length_b   1.000
_cell.length_c   1.000
_cell.angle_alpha   90.00
_cell.angle_beta   90.00
_cell.angle_gamma   90.00
#
_symmetry.space_group_name_H-M   'P 1'
#
loop_
_entity.id
_entity.type
_entity.pdbx_description
1 polymer ?
#
loop_
_entity_poly.entity_id
_entity_poly.type
_entity_poly.pdbx_seq_one_letter_code
_entity_poly.pdbx_strand_id
1 'polypeptide(L)'
;MESAEPPSEEIDSEFEPLETGGTTGRPLFRGTHHYDRATVERTYYVEDGVLNVETAYLDGGTEVTTVTESWLLDGDRLRHTGEPVAQFCRNHHFEAPATDVRFCLDGAAEESDPLPETDVRSTFQPATAVTVEEGAALRYEGVHRAGGARVKRSFFVNDTDSCLRVRTTYFWGEERLGSLEQRRELLEDGFVAATGEPVEAFCRRTHLVDPESDVRYCARLGTAGADTGDERAGR
;
A
#
# COMPACT_ATOMS: atom_id res chain seq x y z
N MET A 1 1.75 -3.85 -24.16
CA MET A 1 2.29 -5.17 -23.76
C MET A 1 1.89 -5.35 -22.31
N GLU A 2 1.23 -6.45 -21.94
CA GLU A 2 1.01 -6.78 -20.53
C GLU A 2 2.36 -6.80 -19.83
N SER A 3 2.53 -5.98 -18.77
CA SER A 3 3.67 -6.09 -17.87
C SER A 3 3.44 -7.35 -17.04
N ALA A 4 3.96 -8.48 -17.52
CA ALA A 4 3.94 -9.73 -16.78
C ALA A 4 4.71 -9.53 -15.48
N GLU A 5 4.21 -10.09 -14.37
CA GLU A 5 4.91 -10.04 -13.08
C GLU A 5 6.33 -10.59 -13.26
N PRO A 6 7.38 -9.84 -12.84
CA PRO A 6 8.75 -10.27 -13.04
C PRO A 6 8.98 -11.58 -12.28
N PRO A 7 9.61 -12.59 -12.91
CA PRO A 7 9.85 -13.86 -12.25
C PRO A 7 10.79 -13.63 -11.05
N SER A 8 10.39 -14.12 -9.87
CA SER A 8 11.12 -13.87 -8.61
C SER A 8 12.58 -14.33 -8.62
N GLU A 9 12.93 -15.28 -9.48
CA GLU A 9 14.30 -15.78 -9.65
C GLU A 9 15.24 -14.78 -10.34
N GLU A 10 14.69 -13.79 -11.06
CA GLU A 10 15.45 -12.73 -11.72
C GLU A 10 15.62 -11.48 -10.85
N ILE A 11 14.94 -11.44 -9.69
CA ILE A 11 15.00 -10.30 -8.77
C ILE A 11 16.16 -10.51 -7.81
N ASP A 12 17.19 -9.67 -7.93
CA ASP A 12 18.31 -9.67 -7.01
C ASP A 12 17.85 -9.09 -5.66
N SER A 13 17.99 -9.87 -4.60
CA SER A 13 17.43 -9.55 -3.28
C SER A 13 18.49 -9.71 -2.19
N GLU A 14 18.80 -8.62 -1.52
CA GLU A 14 19.81 -8.55 -0.47
C GLU A 14 19.18 -8.13 0.86
N PHE A 15 19.67 -8.70 1.97
CA PHE A 15 19.24 -8.33 3.31
C PHE A 15 20.43 -8.38 4.28
N GLU A 16 20.73 -7.25 4.92
CA GLU A 16 21.90 -7.11 5.78
C GLU A 16 21.59 -6.42 7.12
N PRO A 17 22.25 -6.84 8.22
CA PRO A 17 22.26 -6.09 9.45
C PRO A 17 23.15 -4.85 9.33
N LEU A 18 22.73 -3.74 9.93
CA LEU A 18 23.51 -2.50 9.95
C LEU A 18 24.32 -2.44 11.26
N GLU A 19 25.64 -2.31 11.15
CA GLU A 19 26.60 -2.42 12.28
C GLU A 19 26.44 -1.36 13.40
N THR A 20 25.46 -0.45 13.30
CA THR A 20 25.18 0.57 14.33
C THR A 20 24.00 0.23 15.24
N GLY A 21 23.43 -0.96 15.11
CA GLY A 21 22.27 -1.46 15.86
C GLY A 21 22.54 -1.64 17.36
N GLY A 22 22.28 -0.61 18.15
CA GLY A 22 22.36 -0.68 19.62
C GLY A 22 21.74 0.50 20.38
N THR A 23 21.11 1.45 19.68
CA THR A 23 20.45 2.60 20.32
C THR A 23 19.13 2.90 19.60
N THR A 24 18.11 3.28 20.37
CA THR A 24 16.79 3.70 19.90
C THR A 24 16.91 4.78 18.80
N GLY A 25 16.11 4.67 17.75
CA GLY A 25 16.06 5.58 16.60
C GLY A 25 17.10 5.29 15.51
N ARG A 26 17.87 4.19 15.57
CA ARG A 26 18.85 3.82 14.53
C ARG A 26 18.39 2.65 13.66
N PRO A 27 18.69 2.67 12.35
CA PRO A 27 18.51 1.53 11.47
C PRO A 27 19.17 0.25 11.99
N LEU A 28 18.40 -0.83 12.00
CA LEU A 28 18.79 -2.17 12.40
C LEU A 28 19.17 -3.04 11.19
N PHE A 29 18.34 -2.99 10.15
CA PHE A 29 18.51 -3.80 8.94
C PHE A 29 18.22 -2.98 7.70
N ARG A 30 18.84 -3.38 6.59
CA ARG A 30 18.51 -2.92 5.25
C ARG A 30 18.19 -4.13 4.38
N GLY A 31 17.15 -4.00 3.57
CA GLY A 31 16.88 -4.94 2.49
C GLY A 31 16.76 -4.21 1.16
N THR A 32 17.14 -4.85 0.07
CA THR A 32 17.05 -4.29 -1.28
C THR A 32 16.51 -5.34 -2.24
N HIS A 33 15.56 -4.98 -3.09
CA HIS A 33 15.24 -5.72 -4.31
C HIS A 33 15.67 -4.91 -5.52
N HIS A 34 16.29 -5.55 -6.49
CA HIS A 34 16.70 -4.92 -7.73
C HIS A 34 16.29 -5.78 -8.92
N TYR A 35 15.68 -5.15 -9.92
CA TYR A 35 15.29 -5.78 -11.17
C TYR A 35 15.21 -4.72 -12.27
N ASP A 36 16.02 -4.89 -13.32
CA ASP A 36 16.15 -3.94 -14.42
C ASP A 36 16.44 -2.50 -13.90
N ARG A 37 15.51 -1.56 -14.12
CA ARG A 37 15.61 -0.18 -13.62
C ARG A 37 14.98 0.03 -12.24
N ALA A 38 14.21 -0.93 -11.74
CA ALA A 38 13.54 -0.82 -10.44
C ALA A 38 14.46 -1.25 -9.29
N THR A 39 14.46 -0.43 -8.25
CA THR A 39 15.11 -0.71 -6.97
C THR A 39 14.12 -0.44 -5.84
N VAL A 40 13.96 -1.38 -4.93
CA VAL A 40 13.12 -1.24 -3.73
C VAL A 40 14.02 -1.35 -2.51
N GLU A 41 14.18 -0.26 -1.77
CA GLU A 41 15.01 -0.20 -0.58
C GLU A 41 14.15 -0.20 0.67
N ARG A 42 14.45 -1.10 1.61
CA ARG A 42 13.78 -1.20 2.91
C ARG A 42 14.74 -0.89 4.02
N THR A 43 14.37 0.04 4.89
CA THR A 43 15.10 0.35 6.11
C THR A 43 14.25 0.02 7.32
N TYR A 44 14.77 -0.87 8.17
CA TYR A 44 14.13 -1.32 9.40
C TYR A 44 14.79 -0.61 10.58
N TYR A 45 14.03 0.06 11.46
CA TYR A 45 14.57 0.74 12.64
C TYR A 45 13.61 0.65 13.82
N VAL A 46 14.13 0.78 15.05
CA VAL A 46 13.28 0.76 16.25
C VAL A 46 13.30 2.12 16.92
N GLU A 47 12.13 2.69 17.15
CA GLU A 47 11.92 3.95 17.85
C GLU A 47 10.81 3.78 18.90
N ASP A 48 11.07 4.18 20.14
CA ASP A 48 10.10 4.16 21.24
C ASP A 48 9.31 2.85 21.42
N GLY A 49 9.98 1.71 21.23
CA GLY A 49 9.36 0.38 21.37
C GLY A 49 8.50 -0.03 20.16
N VAL A 50 8.68 0.63 19.02
CA VAL A 50 8.03 0.34 17.75
C VAL A 50 9.11 0.01 16.72
N LEU A 51 8.97 -1.10 16.01
CA LEU A 51 9.72 -1.38 14.79
C LEU A 51 9.04 -0.66 13.63
N ASN A 52 9.78 0.19 12.92
CA ASN A 52 9.35 0.87 11.71
C ASN A 52 10.11 0.30 10.50
N VAL A 53 9.42 0.25 9.37
CA VAL A 53 9.96 -0.17 8.07
C VAL A 53 9.59 0.88 7.05
N GLU A 54 10.60 1.58 6.54
CA GLU A 54 10.46 2.49 5.42
C GLU A 54 10.88 1.78 4.14
N THR A 55 9.97 1.69 3.18
CA THR A 55 10.19 1.11 1.86
C THR A 55 10.19 2.22 0.81
N ALA A 56 11.36 2.55 0.26
CA ALA A 56 11.52 3.46 -0.86
C ALA A 56 11.49 2.67 -2.18
N TYR A 57 10.67 3.11 -3.13
CA TYR A 57 10.57 2.56 -4.47
C TYR A 57 11.27 3.52 -5.43
N LEU A 58 12.28 3.05 -6.17
CA LEU A 58 13.12 3.86 -7.04
C LEU A 58 13.15 3.29 -8.46
N ASP A 59 12.98 4.16 -9.47
CA ASP A 59 13.15 3.80 -10.87
C ASP A 59 14.29 4.57 -11.52
N GLY A 60 15.28 3.85 -12.06
CA GLY A 60 16.49 4.45 -12.62
C GLY A 60 17.24 5.33 -11.61
N GLY A 61 17.04 5.09 -10.31
CA GLY A 61 17.60 5.89 -9.21
C GLY A 61 16.75 7.11 -8.79
N THR A 62 15.57 7.32 -9.36
CA THR A 62 14.63 8.38 -8.94
C THR A 62 13.58 7.79 -8.00
N GLU A 63 13.41 8.38 -6.82
CA GLU A 63 12.37 7.93 -5.88
C GLU A 63 10.98 8.18 -6.49
N VAL A 64 10.23 7.09 -6.67
CA VAL A 64 8.82 7.09 -7.09
C VAL A 64 7.94 7.41 -5.88
N THR A 65 8.17 6.73 -4.75
CA THR A 65 7.43 6.93 -3.50
C THR A 65 8.11 6.22 -2.32
N THR A 66 7.71 6.58 -1.10
CA THR A 66 8.13 5.91 0.14
C THR A 66 6.90 5.50 0.96
N VAL A 67 6.88 4.25 1.43
CA VAL A 67 5.83 3.67 2.27
C VAL A 67 6.39 3.30 3.64
N THR A 68 5.70 3.70 4.71
CA THR A 68 6.08 3.35 6.08
C THR A 68 5.07 2.38 6.71
N GLU A 69 5.59 1.31 7.28
CA GLU A 69 4.86 0.35 8.11
C GLU A 69 5.51 0.26 9.49
N SER A 70 4.74 -0.11 10.50
CA SER A 70 5.21 -0.15 11.88
C SER A 70 4.67 -1.39 12.60
N TRP A 71 5.30 -1.81 13.69
CA TRP A 71 4.88 -2.90 14.56
C TRP A 71 5.32 -2.66 16.01
N LEU A 72 4.44 -2.93 16.98
CA LEU A 72 4.78 -2.82 18.40
C LEU A 72 5.72 -3.94 18.87
N LEU A 73 6.64 -3.59 19.77
CA LEU A 73 7.59 -4.52 20.37
C LEU A 73 7.29 -4.79 21.85
N ASP A 74 7.72 -5.98 22.30
CA ASP A 74 7.97 -6.32 23.69
C ASP A 74 9.43 -6.77 23.80
N GLY A 75 10.31 -5.85 24.21
CA GLY A 75 11.76 -6.05 24.13
C GLY A 75 12.24 -6.18 22.68
N ASP A 76 12.84 -7.33 22.35
CA ASP A 76 13.42 -7.65 21.04
C ASP A 76 12.51 -8.50 20.15
N ARG A 77 11.22 -8.57 20.49
CA ARG A 77 10.21 -9.39 19.82
C ARG A 77 9.03 -8.54 19.40
N LEU A 78 8.39 -8.92 18.29
CA LEU A 78 7.07 -8.43 17.96
C LEU A 78 6.11 -8.78 19.09
N ARG A 79 5.38 -7.79 19.58
CA ARG A 79 4.43 -7.97 20.69
C ARG A 79 3.33 -8.97 20.35
N HIS A 80 2.89 -9.01 19.09
CA HIS A 80 1.78 -9.84 18.64
C HIS A 80 2.18 -11.31 18.42
N THR A 81 3.22 -11.56 17.63
CA THR A 81 3.61 -12.92 17.24
C THR A 81 4.61 -13.55 18.21
N GLY A 82 5.23 -12.75 19.07
CA GLY A 82 6.42 -13.13 19.82
C GLY A 82 7.64 -13.41 18.95
N GLU A 83 7.57 -13.14 17.64
CA GLU A 83 8.67 -13.40 16.71
C GLU A 83 9.84 -12.45 16.99
N PRO A 84 11.09 -12.94 17.02
CA PRO A 84 12.26 -12.07 17.14
C PRO A 84 12.31 -11.03 16.02
N VAL A 85 12.62 -9.77 16.34
CA VAL A 85 12.66 -8.66 15.37
C VAL A 85 13.52 -8.99 14.15
N ALA A 86 14.71 -9.56 14.36
CA ALA A 86 15.62 -9.91 13.27
C ALA A 86 15.01 -10.95 12.30
N GLN A 87 14.28 -11.93 12.84
CA GLN A 87 13.62 -12.95 12.04
C GLN A 87 12.45 -12.35 11.26
N PHE A 88 11.62 -11.54 11.92
CA PHE A 88 10.51 -10.84 11.28
C PHE A 88 10.99 -9.96 10.13
N CYS A 89 11.98 -9.10 10.36
CA CYS A 89 12.49 -8.17 9.33
C CYS A 89 12.94 -8.92 8.08
N ARG A 90 13.65 -10.05 8.26
CA ARG A 90 14.11 -10.89 7.17
C ARG A 90 12.95 -11.53 6.42
N ASN A 91 11.98 -12.11 7.13
CA ASN A 91 10.81 -12.75 6.51
C ASN A 91 9.97 -11.73 5.73
N HIS A 92 9.71 -10.56 6.33
CA HIS A 92 9.02 -9.44 5.71
C HIS A 92 9.69 -8.98 4.41
N HIS A 93 11.03 -8.89 4.40
CA HIS A 93 11.77 -8.50 3.21
C HIS A 93 11.55 -9.48 2.04
N PHE A 94 11.53 -10.79 2.31
CA PHE A 94 11.45 -11.82 1.26
C PHE A 94 10.03 -12.30 0.95
N GLU A 95 8.98 -11.70 1.52
CA GLU A 95 7.61 -12.21 1.40
C GLU A 95 7.08 -12.18 -0.04
N ALA A 96 7.25 -11.06 -0.76
CA ALA A 96 6.70 -10.87 -2.11
C ALA A 96 7.52 -9.91 -3.01
N PRO A 97 8.81 -10.21 -3.29
CA PRO A 97 9.69 -9.31 -4.05
C PRO A 97 9.18 -8.94 -5.45
N ALA A 98 8.50 -9.86 -6.14
CA ALA A 98 7.93 -9.59 -7.46
C ALA A 98 6.79 -8.56 -7.44
N THR A 99 6.00 -8.56 -6.37
CA THR A 99 4.95 -7.55 -6.17
C THR A 99 5.55 -6.17 -5.93
N ASP A 100 6.63 -6.08 -5.16
CA ASP A 100 7.33 -4.82 -4.90
C ASP A 100 7.97 -4.23 -6.15
N VAL A 101 8.70 -5.05 -6.90
CA VAL A 101 9.33 -4.63 -8.16
C VAL A 101 8.28 -4.19 -9.17
N ARG A 102 7.17 -4.93 -9.31
CA ARG A 102 6.09 -4.53 -10.20
C ARG A 102 5.49 -3.18 -9.79
N PHE A 103 5.25 -2.97 -8.50
CA PHE A 103 4.77 -1.68 -8.01
C PHE A 103 5.72 -0.54 -8.39
N CYS A 104 7.03 -0.77 -8.26
CA CYS A 104 8.05 0.18 -8.66
C CYS A 104 8.01 0.49 -10.17
N LEU A 105 7.96 -0.54 -11.02
CA LEU A 105 7.92 -0.40 -12.49
C LEU A 105 6.62 0.24 -12.99
N ASP A 106 5.49 -0.10 -12.37
CA ASP A 106 4.18 0.47 -12.71
C ASP A 106 4.08 1.93 -12.27
N GLY A 107 4.83 2.36 -11.25
CA GLY A 107 4.95 3.77 -10.86
C GLY A 107 5.80 4.61 -11.82
N ALA A 108 6.65 3.96 -12.60
CA ALA A 108 7.70 4.55 -13.44
C ALA A 108 7.41 4.55 -14.95
N ALA A 109 6.16 4.29 -15.34
CA ALA A 109 5.70 4.60 -16.68
C ALA A 109 5.59 6.13 -16.85
N GLU A 110 6.72 6.83 -17.03
CA GLU A 110 6.72 8.19 -17.54
C GLU A 110 7.13 8.18 -19.02
N GLU A 111 6.15 8.36 -19.90
CA GLU A 111 6.20 9.40 -20.93
C GLU A 111 4.76 9.73 -21.34
N SER A 112 4.29 10.90 -20.93
CA SER A 112 3.07 11.59 -21.42
C SER A 112 1.69 10.99 -21.08
N ASP A 113 1.42 10.65 -19.82
CA ASP A 113 0.02 10.55 -19.36
C ASP A 113 -0.35 11.87 -18.66
N PRO A 114 -1.18 12.74 -19.28
CA PRO A 114 -1.67 13.91 -18.57
C PRO A 114 -2.43 13.39 -17.35
N LEU A 115 -1.98 13.80 -16.15
CA LEU A 115 -2.93 14.05 -15.08
C LEU A 115 -4.12 14.76 -15.74
N PRO A 116 -5.38 14.30 -15.57
CA PRO A 116 -6.47 15.18 -15.95
C PRO A 116 -6.14 16.53 -15.30
N GLU A 117 -6.17 17.64 -16.04
CA GLU A 117 -5.87 19.01 -15.54
C GLU A 117 -6.88 19.45 -14.44
N THR A 118 -7.57 18.49 -13.84
CA THR A 118 -8.64 18.59 -12.88
C THR A 118 -8.09 18.23 -11.50
N ASP A 119 -8.18 19.17 -10.58
CA ASP A 119 -7.80 18.99 -9.18
C ASP A 119 -8.45 17.73 -8.57
N VAL A 120 -7.66 16.93 -7.88
CA VAL A 120 -8.17 15.77 -7.13
C VAL A 120 -8.96 16.24 -5.93
N ARG A 121 -10.24 15.86 -5.87
CA ARG A 121 -11.12 16.11 -4.73
C ARG A 121 -11.24 14.87 -3.86
N SER A 122 -10.84 15.02 -2.60
CA SER A 122 -10.86 13.95 -1.61
C SER A 122 -11.89 14.21 -0.53
N THR A 123 -12.62 13.18 -0.13
CA THR A 123 -13.55 13.22 1.01
C THR A 123 -13.28 12.03 1.92
N PHE A 124 -13.32 12.23 3.24
CA PHE A 124 -13.25 11.16 4.23
C PHE A 124 -14.26 11.40 5.33
N GLN A 125 -15.05 10.39 5.66
CA GLN A 125 -16.14 10.51 6.64
C GLN A 125 -16.42 9.18 7.35
N PRO A 126 -17.04 9.22 8.54
CA PRO A 126 -17.71 8.06 9.10
C PRO A 126 -18.75 7.50 8.12
N ALA A 127 -18.91 6.18 8.12
CA ALA A 127 -19.91 5.51 7.31
C ALA A 127 -21.32 5.98 7.71
N THR A 128 -22.10 6.44 6.73
CA THR A 128 -23.46 6.95 6.98
C THR A 128 -24.52 5.85 7.00
N ALA A 129 -24.16 4.66 6.52
CA ALA A 129 -25.00 3.48 6.51
C ALA A 129 -24.35 2.36 7.33
N VAL A 130 -25.17 1.63 8.07
CA VAL A 130 -24.73 0.43 8.78
C VAL A 130 -24.65 -0.71 7.78
N THR A 131 -23.44 -1.03 7.35
CA THR A 131 -23.15 -2.17 6.48
C THR A 131 -22.25 -3.13 7.25
N VAL A 132 -22.65 -4.40 7.32
CA VAL A 132 -21.87 -5.46 7.97
C VAL A 132 -21.61 -6.54 6.93
N GLU A 133 -20.35 -6.89 6.75
CA GLU A 133 -19.89 -7.91 5.82
C GLU A 133 -18.96 -8.86 6.57
N GLU A 134 -19.27 -10.15 6.58
CA GLU A 134 -18.42 -11.18 7.19
C GLU A 134 -18.03 -10.85 8.64
N GLY A 135 -18.98 -10.34 9.43
CA GLY A 135 -18.74 -9.94 10.83
C GLY A 135 -18.05 -8.59 11.01
N ALA A 136 -17.54 -7.98 9.94
CA ALA A 136 -16.89 -6.66 9.97
C ALA A 136 -17.90 -5.54 9.64
N ALA A 137 -18.00 -4.54 10.52
CA ALA A 137 -18.85 -3.38 10.32
C ALA A 137 -18.11 -2.25 9.59
N LEU A 138 -18.71 -1.69 8.55
CA LEU A 138 -18.20 -0.49 7.88
C LEU A 138 -18.21 0.69 8.85
N ARG A 139 -17.02 1.25 9.13
CA ARG A 139 -16.86 2.39 10.06
C ARG A 139 -16.56 3.69 9.34
N TYR A 140 -15.73 3.66 8.29
CA TYR A 140 -15.32 4.85 7.55
C TYR A 140 -15.35 4.63 6.05
N GLU A 141 -15.52 5.71 5.31
CA GLU A 141 -15.47 5.73 3.86
C GLU A 141 -14.70 6.96 3.38
N GLY A 142 -13.91 6.74 2.32
CA GLY A 142 -13.18 7.78 1.63
C GLY A 142 -13.43 7.72 0.12
N VAL A 143 -13.40 8.87 -0.54
CA VAL A 143 -13.51 8.97 -2.00
C VAL A 143 -12.55 10.00 -2.56
N HIS A 144 -11.77 9.60 -3.58
CA HIS A 144 -11.05 10.51 -4.47
C HIS A 144 -11.78 10.62 -5.80
N ARG A 145 -11.84 11.83 -6.38
CA ARG A 145 -12.40 12.07 -7.71
C ARG A 145 -11.58 13.08 -8.48
N ALA A 146 -11.34 12.81 -9.76
CA ALA A 146 -10.83 13.76 -10.74
C ALA A 146 -11.23 13.31 -12.15
N GLY A 147 -11.81 14.21 -12.95
CA GLY A 147 -12.33 13.84 -14.27
C GLY A 147 -13.29 12.65 -14.21
N GLY A 148 -13.02 11.62 -15.02
CA GLY A 148 -13.75 10.35 -15.02
C GLY A 148 -13.35 9.38 -13.90
N ALA A 149 -12.21 9.58 -13.23
CA ALA A 149 -11.72 8.68 -12.19
C ALA A 149 -12.48 8.86 -10.87
N ARG A 150 -12.82 7.74 -10.24
CA ARG A 150 -13.32 7.71 -8.86
C ARG A 150 -12.75 6.52 -8.10
N VAL A 151 -12.10 6.77 -6.97
CA VAL A 151 -11.58 5.74 -6.07
C VAL A 151 -12.36 5.78 -4.78
N LYS A 152 -12.98 4.67 -4.39
CA LYS A 152 -13.71 4.52 -3.12
C LYS A 152 -12.92 3.62 -2.18
N ARG A 153 -12.58 4.10 -0.99
CA ARG A 153 -11.96 3.30 0.07
C ARG A 153 -12.96 3.08 1.20
N SER A 154 -13.15 1.83 1.61
CA SER A 154 -14.12 1.42 2.63
C SER A 154 -13.38 0.69 3.76
N PHE A 155 -13.62 1.10 5.00
CA PHE A 155 -12.88 0.63 6.17
C PHE A 155 -13.83 -0.14 7.10
N PHE A 156 -13.67 -1.46 7.14
CA PHE A 156 -14.49 -2.37 7.92
C PHE A 156 -13.74 -2.82 9.17
N VAL A 157 -14.33 -2.62 10.34
CA VAL A 157 -13.78 -3.07 11.62
C VAL A 157 -14.56 -4.27 12.09
N ASN A 158 -13.86 -5.37 12.30
CA ASN A 158 -14.36 -6.56 12.98
C ASN A 158 -13.80 -6.58 14.40
N ASP A 159 -14.66 -6.26 15.36
CA ASP A 159 -14.31 -6.23 16.79
C ASP A 159 -14.15 -7.64 17.37
N THR A 160 -14.66 -8.68 16.69
CA THR A 160 -14.56 -10.09 17.16
C THR A 160 -13.25 -10.74 16.75
N ASP A 161 -12.81 -10.49 15.51
CA ASP A 161 -11.56 -11.01 14.95
C ASP A 161 -10.41 -9.99 15.08
N SER A 162 -10.64 -8.91 15.83
CA SER A 162 -9.70 -7.80 16.05
C SER A 162 -8.98 -7.40 14.76
N CYS A 163 -9.75 -7.07 13.71
CA CYS A 163 -9.16 -6.71 12.42
C CYS A 163 -9.87 -5.54 11.74
N LEU A 164 -9.08 -4.72 11.06
CA LEU A 164 -9.49 -3.71 10.12
C LEU A 164 -9.24 -4.23 8.70
N ARG A 165 -10.31 -4.33 7.93
CA ARG A 165 -10.27 -4.60 6.49
C ARG A 165 -10.45 -3.30 5.73
N VAL A 166 -9.52 -3.02 4.82
CA VAL A 166 -9.56 -1.88 3.91
C VAL A 166 -9.84 -2.38 2.52
N ARG A 167 -10.92 -1.91 1.91
CA ARG A 167 -11.28 -2.23 0.53
C ARG A 167 -11.25 -0.98 -0.33
N THR A 168 -10.35 -0.94 -1.30
CA THR A 168 -10.25 0.12 -2.30
C THR A 168 -10.93 -0.36 -3.58
N THR A 169 -11.86 0.41 -4.12
CA THR A 169 -12.61 0.10 -5.36
C THR A 169 -12.40 1.22 -6.37
N TYR A 170 -12.05 0.85 -7.58
CA TYR A 170 -11.66 1.76 -8.65
C TYR A 170 -12.78 1.87 -9.70
N PHE A 171 -13.04 3.08 -10.18
CA PHE A 171 -14.08 3.38 -11.16
C PHE A 171 -13.59 4.36 -12.23
N TRP A 172 -14.10 4.20 -13.45
CA TRP A 172 -14.01 5.18 -14.53
C TRP A 172 -15.41 5.48 -15.07
N GLY A 173 -15.86 6.73 -14.93
CA GLY A 173 -17.27 7.08 -15.11
C GLY A 173 -18.16 6.28 -14.14
N GLU A 174 -19.08 5.50 -14.69
CA GLU A 174 -19.95 4.58 -13.93
C GLU A 174 -19.41 3.14 -13.87
N GLU A 175 -18.39 2.82 -14.67
CA GLU A 175 -17.82 1.48 -14.76
C GLU A 175 -16.93 1.17 -13.55
N ARG A 176 -17.08 -0.04 -12.99
CA ARG A 176 -16.20 -0.55 -11.93
C ARG A 176 -15.04 -1.30 -12.58
N LEU A 177 -13.83 -0.77 -12.38
CA LEU A 177 -12.59 -1.32 -12.91
C LEU A 177 -12.08 -2.52 -12.09
N GLY A 178 -12.31 -2.49 -10.77
CA GLY A 178 -11.83 -3.55 -9.88
C GLY A 178 -11.81 -3.13 -8.41
N SER A 179 -11.24 -3.98 -7.56
CA SER A 179 -11.01 -3.66 -6.15
C SER A 179 -9.81 -4.41 -5.56
N LEU A 180 -9.12 -3.74 -4.63
CA LEU A 180 -8.06 -4.28 -3.80
C LEU A 180 -8.54 -4.38 -2.36
N GLU A 181 -8.19 -5.47 -1.67
CA GLU A 181 -8.49 -5.68 -0.26
C GLU A 181 -7.19 -5.84 0.54
N GLN A 182 -7.11 -5.16 1.67
CA GLN A 182 -6.00 -5.23 2.62
C GLN A 182 -6.56 -5.50 4.01
N ARG A 183 -5.80 -6.20 4.84
CA ARG A 183 -6.15 -6.49 6.23
C ARG A 183 -5.07 -5.96 7.16
N ARG A 184 -5.51 -5.44 8.31
CA ARG A 184 -4.68 -4.96 9.40
C ARG A 184 -5.25 -5.47 10.70
N GLU A 185 -4.38 -5.92 11.60
CA GLU A 185 -4.79 -6.35 12.94
C GLU A 185 -5.09 -5.13 13.82
N LEU A 186 -6.00 -5.31 14.77
CA LEU A 186 -6.37 -4.35 15.80
C LEU A 186 -6.01 -4.89 17.18
N LEU A 187 -5.69 -3.98 18.08
CA LEU A 187 -5.59 -4.24 19.51
C LEU A 187 -6.98 -4.14 20.15
N GLU A 188 -7.15 -4.79 21.30
CA GLU A 188 -8.43 -4.81 22.05
C GLU A 188 -8.94 -3.41 22.45
N ASP A 189 -8.05 -2.42 22.50
CA ASP A 189 -8.35 -1.03 22.83
C ASP A 189 -8.73 -0.15 21.62
N GLY A 190 -8.84 -0.74 20.42
CA GLY A 190 -9.32 -0.04 19.22
C GLY A 190 -8.23 0.74 18.47
N PHE A 191 -7.00 0.24 18.51
CA PHE A 191 -5.84 0.77 17.80
C PHE A 191 -5.36 -0.22 16.74
N VAL A 192 -4.79 0.28 15.65
CA VAL A 192 -4.22 -0.59 14.61
C VAL A 192 -2.88 -1.13 15.11
N ALA A 193 -2.77 -2.46 15.19
CA ALA A 193 -1.63 -3.13 15.84
C ALA A 193 -0.29 -2.81 15.18
N ALA A 194 -0.30 -2.62 13.86
CA ALA A 194 0.88 -2.20 13.11
C ALA A 194 1.33 -0.80 13.58
N THR A 195 0.46 0.20 13.44
CA THR A 195 0.84 1.60 13.57
C THR A 195 0.73 2.18 14.99
N GLY A 196 0.02 1.50 15.89
CA GLY A 196 -0.35 2.05 17.20
C GLY A 196 -1.29 3.26 17.13
N GLU A 197 -1.77 3.62 15.94
CA GLU A 197 -2.72 4.71 15.72
C GLU A 197 -4.16 4.29 16.07
N PRO A 198 -4.99 5.20 16.58
CA PRO A 198 -6.43 4.98 16.65
C PRO A 198 -6.97 4.64 15.26
N VAL A 199 -7.94 3.73 15.19
CA VAL A 199 -8.47 3.25 13.90
C VAL A 199 -8.89 4.39 12.97
N GLU A 200 -9.54 5.45 13.46
CA GLU A 200 -9.92 6.60 12.61
C GLU A 200 -8.70 7.29 11.98
N ALA A 201 -7.67 7.56 12.79
CA ALA A 201 -6.47 8.27 12.34
C ALA A 201 -5.74 7.48 11.25
N PHE A 202 -5.57 6.16 11.48
CA PHE A 202 -5.04 5.25 10.48
C PHE A 202 -5.88 5.28 9.20
N CYS A 203 -7.20 5.09 9.30
CA CYS A 203 -8.08 5.06 8.12
C CYS A 203 -7.99 6.37 7.32
N ARG A 204 -7.97 7.52 8.00
CA ARG A 204 -7.86 8.84 7.36
C ARG A 204 -6.52 9.01 6.67
N ARG A 205 -5.41 8.62 7.32
CA ARG A 205 -4.06 8.69 6.74
C ARG A 205 -3.91 7.76 5.54
N THR A 206 -4.32 6.51 5.67
CA THR A 206 -4.37 5.53 4.56
C THR A 206 -5.25 6.01 3.42
N HIS A 207 -6.33 6.74 3.71
CA HIS A 207 -7.12 7.34 2.65
C HIS A 207 -6.35 8.46 1.93
N LEU A 208 -5.65 9.33 2.65
CA LEU A 208 -5.08 10.56 2.08
C LEU A 208 -3.60 10.46 1.67
N VAL A 209 -3.00 9.28 1.71
CA VAL A 209 -1.55 9.10 1.48
C VAL A 209 -1.10 9.61 0.11
N ASP A 210 -1.79 9.24 -0.98
CA ASP A 210 -1.52 9.72 -2.34
C ASP A 210 -2.78 9.62 -3.24
N PRO A 211 -3.69 10.60 -3.15
CA PRO A 211 -4.90 10.63 -3.97
C PRO A 211 -4.64 10.73 -5.48
N GLU A 212 -3.51 11.31 -5.88
CA GLU A 212 -3.18 11.50 -7.29
C GLU A 212 -2.76 10.20 -7.94
N SER A 213 -1.93 9.40 -7.27
CA SER A 213 -1.56 8.06 -7.73
C SER A 213 -2.79 7.15 -7.89
N ASP A 214 -3.71 7.19 -6.92
CA ASP A 214 -5.00 6.49 -6.99
C ASP A 214 -5.82 6.88 -8.25
N VAL A 215 -5.87 8.17 -8.56
CA VAL A 215 -6.57 8.70 -9.75
C VAL A 215 -5.85 8.32 -11.05
N ARG A 216 -4.53 8.43 -11.10
CA ARG A 216 -3.72 8.02 -12.26
C ARG A 216 -3.90 6.55 -12.56
N TYR A 217 -3.95 5.69 -11.54
CA TYR A 217 -4.25 4.26 -11.71
C TYR A 217 -5.61 4.02 -12.37
N CYS A 218 -6.67 4.69 -11.91
CA CYS A 218 -7.98 4.62 -12.55
C CYS A 218 -7.96 5.09 -14.01
N ALA A 219 -7.28 6.19 -14.30
CA ALA A 219 -7.19 6.73 -15.65
C ALA A 219 -6.55 5.73 -16.62
N ARG A 220 -5.44 5.10 -16.23
CA ARG A 220 -4.73 4.10 -17.04
C ARG A 220 -5.61 2.88 -17.35
N LEU A 221 -6.33 2.37 -16.36
CA LEU A 221 -7.23 1.22 -16.56
C LEU A 221 -8.45 1.58 -17.41
N GLY A 222 -9.01 2.77 -17.23
CA GLY A 222 -10.18 3.24 -17.97
C GLY A 222 -9.89 3.54 -19.44
N THR A 223 -8.70 4.06 -19.78
CA THR A 223 -8.29 4.33 -21.16
C THR A 223 -7.87 3.07 -21.91
N ALA A 224 -7.22 2.13 -21.25
CA ALA A 224 -6.87 0.83 -21.85
C ALA A 224 -8.09 0.02 -22.31
N GLY A 225 -9.25 0.20 -21.68
CA GLY A 225 -10.52 -0.41 -22.10
C GLY A 225 -11.18 0.26 -23.31
N ALA A 226 -10.92 1.55 -23.55
CA ALA A 226 -11.54 2.30 -24.65
C ALA A 226 -10.93 1.97 -26.03
N ASP A 227 -9.65 1.63 -26.08
CA ASP A 227 -8.94 1.34 -27.35
C ASP A 227 -9.24 -0.06 -27.94
N THR A 228 -9.95 -0.93 -27.23
CA THR A 228 -10.38 -2.24 -27.76
C THR A 228 -11.79 -2.23 -28.36
N GLY A 229 -12.45 -1.07 -28.37
CA GLY A 229 -13.87 -0.92 -28.68
C GLY A 229 -14.25 -0.43 -30.08
N ASP A 230 -13.30 -0.13 -30.99
CA ASP A 230 -13.65 0.53 -32.27
C ASP A 230 -12.94 -0.01 -33.53
N GLU A 231 -12.98 -1.34 -33.76
CA GLU A 231 -12.68 -1.93 -35.09
C GLU A 231 -13.72 -2.93 -35.60
N ARG A 232 -14.95 -2.93 -35.07
CA ARG A 232 -16.06 -3.72 -35.63
C ARG A 232 -17.35 -2.93 -35.82
N ALA A 233 -17.25 -1.81 -36.54
CA ALA A 233 -18.40 -1.18 -37.19
C ALA A 233 -17.96 -0.50 -38.49
N GLY A 234 -17.57 -1.30 -39.50
CA GLY A 234 -17.12 -0.72 -40.76
C GLY A 234 -16.71 -1.72 -41.84
N ARG A 235 -17.58 -2.66 -42.20
CA ARG A 235 -17.78 -3.19 -43.56
C ARG A 235 -18.87 -4.25 -43.59
#